data_AF-A0AAW6CYT5-F1
#
_entry.id   AF-A0AAW6CYT5-F1
#
_cell.length_a   1.000
_cell.length_b   1.000
_cell.length_c   1.000
_cell.angle_alpha   90.00
_cell.angle_beta   90.00
_cell.angle_gamma   90.00
#
_symmetry.space_group_name_H-M   'P 1'
#
loop_
_entity.id
_entity.type
_entity.pdbx_description
1 polymer ?
#
loop_
_entity_poly.entity_id
_entity_poly.type
_entity_poly.pdbx_seq_one_letter_code
_entity_poly.pdbx_strand_id
1 'polypeptide(L)'
;MLTKEIIYDLYRKFSKSGTSIVVVPYREIDEEAFNSECWDAFEWHRWLFQDTVKLPVIRDDLTKNFFVKRDDKVNKLSVVIKIPYEYHNQYTDAIYEVNNVVSQDGCCMLFVNNMIYSFASYLVIEDDYQNYEKIKAVIEKHQLEIDMTQTLNSLYSQLYSRAYNTINFTSNCSKDQILLQMTAVYAYKDKDELARSGYYVSEADKPNVFISYSHNDKIIVKDVKDRIVMCGLNVWFDENCIAVGKHIVNEFMDGITKSDYAIIFASKSTVSSVYSKAEIQNLFVKVLNNEIKLFIVKLDDVDMNSIFPNLKNYKYYDFYQEHNIDKLVMSIVDFVKKK
;
A
#
# COMPACT_ATOMS: atom_id res chain seq x y z
N MET A 1 4.51 -4.61 -46.10
CA MET A 1 3.50 -3.83 -45.36
C MET A 1 2.38 -4.77 -44.98
N LEU A 2 2.00 -4.81 -43.70
CA LEU A 2 0.99 -5.74 -43.18
C LEU A 2 -0.40 -5.38 -43.76
N THR A 3 -0.95 -6.22 -44.62
CA THR A 3 -2.29 -6.02 -45.21
C THR A 3 -3.37 -6.71 -44.38
N LYS A 4 -4.63 -6.30 -44.55
CA LYS A 4 -5.77 -6.95 -43.89
C LYS A 4 -5.87 -8.44 -44.22
N GLU A 5 -5.56 -8.83 -45.45
CA GLU A 5 -5.54 -10.23 -45.89
C GLU A 5 -4.51 -11.06 -45.13
N ILE A 6 -3.27 -10.56 -45.00
CA ILE A 6 -2.21 -11.22 -44.23
C ILE A 6 -2.63 -11.41 -42.78
N ILE A 7 -3.26 -10.41 -42.16
CA ILE A 7 -3.74 -10.51 -40.77
C ILE A 7 -4.80 -11.61 -40.62
N TYR A 8 -5.77 -11.68 -41.54
CA TYR A 8 -6.77 -12.76 -41.50
C TYR A 8 -6.16 -14.13 -41.73
N ASP A 9 -5.17 -14.25 -42.62
CA ASP A 9 -4.48 -15.50 -42.88
C ASP A 9 -3.66 -15.96 -41.67
N LEU A 10 -2.94 -15.04 -41.01
CA LEU A 10 -2.24 -15.31 -39.75
C LEU A 10 -3.22 -15.73 -38.65
N TYR A 11 -4.31 -14.98 -38.47
CA TYR A 11 -5.35 -15.33 -37.49
C TYR A 11 -5.93 -16.72 -37.76
N ARG A 12 -6.23 -17.06 -39.02
CA ARG A 12 -6.74 -18.39 -39.41
C ARG A 12 -5.68 -19.49 -39.24
N LYS A 13 -4.42 -19.22 -39.57
CA LYS A 13 -3.29 -20.17 -39.44
C LYS A 13 -3.12 -20.63 -37.98
N PHE A 14 -3.20 -19.71 -37.03
CA PHE A 14 -3.02 -20.01 -35.60
C PHE A 14 -4.33 -20.36 -34.88
N SER A 15 -5.46 -20.21 -35.56
CA SER A 15 -6.78 -20.55 -35.02
C SER A 15 -6.97 -22.06 -34.91
N LYS A 16 -7.07 -22.57 -33.68
CA LYS A 16 -7.45 -23.98 -33.42
C LYS A 16 -8.94 -24.09 -33.06
N SER A 17 -9.59 -25.19 -33.44
CA SER A 17 -10.98 -25.46 -33.06
C SER A 17 -11.07 -25.70 -31.55
N GLY A 18 -12.11 -25.16 -30.90
CA GLY A 18 -12.37 -25.39 -29.47
C GLY A 18 -11.39 -24.68 -28.53
N THR A 19 -10.81 -23.54 -28.94
CA THR A 19 -10.03 -22.66 -28.06
C THR A 19 -10.62 -21.26 -28.11
N SER A 20 -10.78 -20.63 -26.95
CA SER A 20 -11.23 -19.24 -26.82
C SER A 20 -10.15 -18.20 -27.14
N ILE A 21 -8.88 -18.61 -27.14
CA ILE A 21 -7.71 -17.75 -27.32
C ILE A 21 -6.87 -18.24 -28.50
N VAL A 22 -6.51 -17.31 -29.38
CA VAL A 22 -5.59 -17.54 -30.50
C VAL A 22 -4.28 -16.82 -30.23
N VAL A 23 -3.19 -17.58 -30.13
CA VAL A 23 -1.85 -17.04 -29.92
C VAL A 23 -1.14 -16.89 -31.26
N VAL A 24 -0.86 -15.66 -31.66
CA VAL A 24 -0.16 -15.32 -32.91
C VAL A 24 1.25 -14.81 -32.56
N PRO A 25 2.31 -15.54 -32.93
CA PRO A 25 3.68 -15.07 -32.68
C PRO A 25 4.00 -13.78 -33.44
N TYR A 26 4.54 -12.76 -32.77
CA TYR A 26 4.82 -11.48 -33.43
C TYR A 26 5.90 -11.59 -34.51
N ARG A 27 6.82 -12.54 -34.38
CA ARG A 27 7.84 -12.82 -35.40
C ARG A 27 7.24 -13.21 -36.77
N GLU A 28 6.03 -13.76 -36.79
CA GLU A 28 5.30 -14.10 -38.01
C GLU A 28 4.63 -12.88 -38.66
N ILE A 29 4.49 -11.78 -37.90
CA ILE A 29 3.92 -10.51 -38.35
C ILE A 29 5.04 -9.60 -38.88
N ASP A 30 6.09 -9.43 -38.08
CA ASP A 30 7.23 -8.57 -38.40
C ASP A 30 8.50 -9.07 -37.70
N GLU A 31 9.30 -9.85 -38.42
CA GLU A 31 10.56 -10.42 -37.91
C GLU A 31 11.63 -9.34 -37.65
N GLU A 32 11.67 -8.29 -38.46
CA GLU A 32 12.64 -7.21 -38.31
C GLU A 32 12.37 -6.43 -37.02
N ALA A 33 11.11 -5.99 -36.83
CA ALA A 33 10.70 -5.27 -35.62
C ALA A 33 10.78 -6.15 -34.36
N PHE A 34 10.56 -7.46 -34.48
CA PHE A 34 10.74 -8.41 -33.37
C PHE A 34 12.21 -8.41 -32.90
N ASN A 35 13.15 -8.47 -33.84
CA ASN A 35 14.59 -8.51 -33.56
C ASN A 35 15.15 -7.15 -33.13
N SER A 36 14.60 -6.05 -33.65
CA SER A 36 15.04 -4.69 -33.32
C SER A 36 14.40 -4.12 -32.04
N GLU A 37 13.52 -4.89 -31.39
CA GLU A 37 12.77 -4.49 -30.19
C GLU A 37 12.00 -3.16 -30.34
N CYS A 38 11.48 -2.91 -31.54
CA CYS A 38 10.75 -1.68 -31.83
C CYS A 38 9.35 -1.72 -31.18
N TRP A 39 9.25 -1.18 -29.97
CA TRP A 39 8.00 -1.13 -29.19
C TRP A 39 6.86 -0.38 -29.88
N ASP A 40 7.19 0.69 -30.61
CA ASP A 40 6.19 1.46 -31.37
C ASP A 40 5.55 0.61 -32.47
N ALA A 41 6.36 -0.17 -33.19
CA ALA A 41 5.88 -1.11 -34.19
C ALA A 41 5.06 -2.23 -33.54
N PHE A 42 5.54 -2.81 -32.44
CA PHE A 42 4.82 -3.88 -31.73
C PHE A 42 3.41 -3.45 -31.33
N GLU A 43 3.28 -2.25 -30.78
CA GLU A 43 1.98 -1.70 -30.39
C GLU A 43 1.08 -1.33 -31.56
N TRP A 44 1.66 -0.73 -32.60
CA TRP A 44 0.92 -0.36 -33.79
C TRP A 44 0.36 -1.59 -34.51
N HIS A 45 1.15 -2.65 -34.63
CA HIS A 45 0.71 -3.92 -35.20
C HIS A 45 -0.37 -4.59 -34.35
N ARG A 46 -0.27 -4.55 -33.02
CA ARG A 46 -1.30 -5.04 -32.10
C ARG A 46 -2.63 -4.32 -32.32
N TRP A 47 -2.59 -3.00 -32.47
CA TRP A 47 -3.77 -2.20 -32.81
C TRP A 47 -4.34 -2.53 -34.18
N LEU A 48 -3.49 -2.62 -35.21
CA LEU A 48 -3.91 -2.94 -36.57
C LEU A 48 -4.54 -4.35 -36.64
N PHE A 49 -3.97 -5.31 -35.90
CA PHE A 49 -4.52 -6.66 -35.78
C PHE A 49 -5.93 -6.60 -35.19
N GLN A 50 -6.09 -5.96 -34.03
CA GLN A 50 -7.38 -5.77 -33.35
C GLN A 50 -8.41 -5.08 -34.22
N ASP A 51 -8.04 -3.97 -34.88
CA ASP A 51 -8.95 -3.23 -35.75
C ASP A 51 -9.38 -4.05 -36.97
N THR A 52 -8.51 -4.94 -37.47
CA THR A 52 -8.81 -5.80 -38.60
C THR A 52 -9.71 -6.97 -38.21
N VAL A 53 -9.36 -7.72 -37.15
CA VAL A 53 -10.15 -8.90 -36.74
C VAL A 53 -11.41 -8.54 -35.94
N LYS A 54 -11.50 -7.30 -35.43
CA LYS A 54 -12.60 -6.81 -34.58
C LYS A 54 -12.81 -7.66 -33.31
N LEU A 55 -11.72 -8.16 -32.77
CA LEU A 55 -11.64 -8.95 -31.53
C LEU A 55 -10.60 -8.34 -30.59
N PRO A 56 -10.74 -8.46 -29.26
CA PRO A 56 -9.71 -7.99 -28.34
C PRO A 56 -8.37 -8.69 -28.61
N VAL A 57 -7.29 -7.90 -28.70
CA VAL A 57 -5.93 -8.39 -28.87
C VAL A 57 -5.05 -7.83 -27.77
N ILE A 58 -4.43 -8.74 -27.02
CA ILE A 58 -3.50 -8.45 -25.95
C ILE A 58 -2.10 -8.76 -26.47
N ARG A 59 -1.13 -7.91 -26.19
CA ARG A 59 0.27 -8.26 -26.42
C ARG A 59 0.83 -8.91 -25.16
N ASP A 60 1.73 -9.86 -25.35
CA ASP A 60 2.57 -10.36 -24.26
C ASP A 60 3.94 -9.73 -24.42
N ASP A 61 4.29 -8.82 -23.51
CA ASP A 61 5.50 -8.00 -23.58
C ASP A 61 6.77 -8.86 -23.39
N LEU A 62 6.65 -10.04 -22.77
CA LEU A 62 7.77 -10.94 -22.53
C LEU A 62 8.03 -11.87 -23.71
N THR A 63 7.01 -12.61 -24.14
CA THR A 63 7.11 -13.60 -25.22
C THR A 63 6.95 -12.98 -26.60
N LYS A 64 6.56 -11.70 -26.67
CA LYS A 64 6.26 -10.96 -27.91
C LYS A 64 5.24 -11.73 -28.77
N ASN A 65 4.12 -12.12 -28.16
CA ASN A 65 3.02 -12.78 -28.83
C ASN A 65 1.76 -11.89 -28.77
N PHE A 66 0.86 -12.04 -29.76
CA PHE A 66 -0.48 -11.47 -29.71
C PHE A 66 -1.48 -12.54 -29.30
N PHE A 67 -2.21 -12.30 -28.22
CA PHE A 67 -3.29 -13.12 -27.72
C PHE A 67 -4.62 -12.50 -28.19
N VAL A 68 -5.22 -13.11 -29.20
CA VAL A 68 -6.51 -12.71 -29.75
C VAL A 68 -7.61 -13.49 -29.05
N LYS A 69 -8.48 -12.79 -28.34
CA LYS A 69 -9.60 -13.39 -27.63
C LYS A 69 -10.81 -13.49 -28.55
N ARG A 70 -11.35 -14.70 -28.73
CA ARG A 70 -12.57 -14.92 -29.51
C ARG A 70 -13.79 -14.43 -28.73
N ASP A 71 -14.75 -13.87 -29.45
CA ASP A 71 -16.02 -13.41 -28.90
C ASP A 71 -16.94 -14.62 -28.72
N ASP A 72 -16.73 -15.35 -27.63
CA ASP A 72 -17.58 -16.47 -27.26
C ASP A 72 -18.77 -15.90 -26.49
N LYS A 73 -19.99 -16.06 -27.02
CA LYS A 73 -21.28 -15.62 -26.43
C LYS A 73 -21.64 -16.31 -25.09
N VAL A 74 -20.65 -16.71 -24.30
CA VAL A 74 -20.78 -17.48 -23.06
C VAL A 74 -20.64 -16.54 -21.87
N ASN A 75 -21.37 -16.82 -20.78
CA ASN A 75 -21.21 -16.14 -19.48
C ASN A 75 -19.80 -16.42 -18.93
N LYS A 76 -18.81 -15.64 -19.34
CA LYS A 76 -17.46 -15.69 -18.78
C LYS A 76 -17.41 -14.89 -17.48
N LEU A 77 -16.83 -15.50 -16.46
CA LEU A 77 -16.43 -14.84 -15.24
C LEU A 77 -15.12 -14.09 -15.51
N SER A 78 -15.06 -12.82 -15.13
CA SER A 78 -13.83 -12.03 -15.13
C SER A 78 -13.61 -11.45 -13.73
N VAL A 79 -12.50 -11.84 -13.10
CA VAL A 79 -12.12 -11.36 -11.76
C VAL A 79 -10.80 -10.63 -11.89
N VAL A 80 -10.74 -9.43 -11.30
CA VAL A 80 -9.51 -8.63 -11.23
C VAL A 80 -9.01 -8.71 -9.79
N ILE A 81 -7.78 -9.18 -9.62
CA ILE A 81 -7.10 -9.30 -8.34
C ILE A 81 -5.98 -8.27 -8.30
N LYS A 82 -5.92 -7.51 -7.22
CA LYS A 82 -4.83 -6.58 -6.99
C LYS A 82 -3.62 -7.33 -6.45
N ILE A 83 -2.49 -7.15 -7.13
CA ILE A 83 -1.19 -7.64 -6.66
C ILE A 83 -0.43 -6.41 -6.14
N PRO A 84 -0.04 -6.35 -4.85
CA PRO A 84 0.83 -5.31 -4.35
C PRO A 84 2.14 -5.27 -5.12
N TYR A 85 2.38 -4.15 -5.81
CA TYR A 85 3.54 -3.97 -6.67
C TYR A 85 4.86 -4.18 -5.91
N GLU A 86 4.95 -3.73 -4.65
CA GLU A 86 6.17 -3.85 -3.83
C GLU A 86 6.49 -5.27 -3.36
N TYR A 87 5.47 -6.13 -3.24
CA TYR A 87 5.56 -7.47 -2.64
C TYR A 87 5.11 -8.55 -3.61
N HIS A 88 5.23 -8.29 -4.91
CA HIS A 88 4.67 -9.13 -5.97
C HIS A 88 5.17 -10.57 -5.92
N ASN A 89 6.40 -10.84 -5.49
CA ASN A 89 6.94 -12.20 -5.46
C ASN A 89 6.21 -13.10 -4.44
N GLN A 90 5.63 -12.52 -3.39
CA GLN A 90 4.84 -13.27 -2.39
C GLN A 90 3.58 -13.90 -2.99
N TYR A 91 3.12 -13.41 -4.15
CA TYR A 91 1.90 -13.86 -4.82
C TYR A 91 2.14 -14.97 -5.85
N THR A 92 3.39 -15.40 -6.06
CA THR A 92 3.75 -16.44 -7.03
C THR A 92 2.99 -17.74 -6.78
N ASP A 93 2.86 -18.17 -5.53
CA ASP A 93 2.12 -19.38 -5.15
C ASP A 93 0.64 -19.28 -5.48
N ALA A 94 0.03 -18.13 -5.19
CA ALA A 94 -1.36 -17.88 -5.47
C ALA A 94 -1.64 -17.87 -6.99
N ILE A 95 -0.79 -17.19 -7.76
CA ILE A 95 -0.88 -17.15 -9.23
C ILE A 95 -0.72 -18.56 -9.81
N TYR A 96 0.24 -19.34 -9.32
CA TYR A 96 0.44 -20.73 -9.75
C TYR A 96 -0.79 -21.60 -9.46
N GLU A 97 -1.38 -21.50 -8.28
CA GLU A 97 -2.56 -22.29 -7.92
C GLU A 97 -3.78 -21.89 -8.75
N VAL A 98 -4.01 -20.59 -8.94
CA VAL A 98 -5.09 -20.09 -9.82
C VAL A 98 -4.88 -20.59 -11.25
N ASN A 99 -3.68 -20.46 -11.81
CA ASN A 99 -3.39 -20.86 -13.20
C ASN A 99 -3.60 -22.36 -13.46
N ASN A 100 -3.49 -23.20 -12.42
CA ASN A 100 -3.78 -24.64 -12.50
C ASN A 100 -5.27 -24.98 -12.32
N VAL A 101 -6.07 -24.06 -11.79
CA VAL A 101 -7.52 -24.22 -11.62
C VAL A 101 -8.28 -23.77 -12.87
N VAL A 102 -7.76 -22.77 -13.58
CA VAL A 102 -8.34 -22.22 -14.79
C VAL A 102 -8.45 -23.28 -15.90
N SER A 103 -9.57 -23.28 -16.62
CA SER A 103 -9.83 -24.24 -17.71
C SER A 103 -8.90 -24.01 -18.92
N GLN A 104 -8.96 -24.91 -19.89
CA GLN A 104 -8.23 -24.74 -21.16
C GLN A 104 -8.70 -23.51 -21.96
N ASP A 105 -9.93 -23.05 -21.73
CA ASP A 105 -10.53 -21.89 -22.39
C ASP A 105 -10.48 -20.61 -21.53
N GLY A 106 -9.93 -20.71 -20.32
CA GLY A 106 -9.66 -19.57 -19.46
C GLY A 106 -8.23 -19.07 -19.58
N CYS A 107 -7.95 -17.92 -18.97
CA CYS A 107 -6.62 -17.34 -18.92
C CYS A 107 -6.34 -16.59 -17.63
N CYS A 108 -5.06 -16.54 -17.27
CA CYS A 108 -4.51 -15.69 -16.23
C CYS A 108 -3.57 -14.66 -16.86
N MET A 109 -3.89 -13.39 -16.69
CA MET A 109 -3.19 -12.28 -17.34
C MET A 109 -2.72 -11.30 -16.29
N LEU A 110 -1.43 -11.00 -16.24
CA LEU A 110 -0.90 -10.00 -15.33
C LEU A 110 -0.65 -8.70 -16.09
N PHE A 111 -1.25 -7.62 -15.59
CA PHE A 111 -1.05 -6.25 -16.04
C PHE A 111 -0.16 -5.55 -15.03
N VAL A 112 0.96 -4.97 -15.46
CA VAL A 112 1.91 -4.28 -14.59
C VAL A 112 2.14 -2.87 -15.12
N ASN A 113 1.79 -1.89 -14.31
CA ASN A 113 2.08 -0.49 -14.55
C ASN A 113 3.41 -0.12 -13.88
N ASN A 114 4.43 0.06 -14.71
CA ASN A 114 5.79 0.37 -14.31
C ASN A 114 6.07 1.89 -14.24
N MET A 115 5.05 2.74 -14.39
CA MET A 115 5.23 4.19 -14.29
C MET A 115 5.50 4.60 -12.84
N ILE A 116 6.61 5.30 -12.61
CA ILE A 116 7.15 5.66 -11.28
C ILE A 116 6.16 6.42 -10.37
N TYR A 117 5.17 7.09 -10.96
CA TYR A 117 4.16 7.87 -10.23
C TYR A 117 2.79 7.16 -10.12
N SER A 118 2.66 5.94 -10.64
CA SER A 118 1.39 5.22 -10.74
C SER A 118 1.57 3.70 -10.72
N PHE A 119 2.51 3.19 -9.91
CA PHE A 119 2.73 1.75 -9.79
C PHE A 119 1.44 1.02 -9.44
N ALA A 120 1.12 0.00 -10.23
CA ALA A 120 -0.03 -0.86 -9.99
C ALA A 120 0.18 -2.19 -10.70
N SER A 121 -0.39 -3.26 -10.13
CA SER A 121 -0.39 -4.56 -10.78
C SER A 121 -1.69 -5.30 -10.52
N TYR A 122 -2.22 -5.91 -11.58
CA TYR A 122 -3.50 -6.58 -11.56
C TYR A 122 -3.40 -7.93 -12.24
N LEU A 123 -3.77 -8.99 -11.53
CA LEU A 123 -3.97 -10.31 -12.10
C LEU A 123 -5.44 -10.42 -12.52
N VAL A 124 -5.69 -10.53 -13.82
CA VAL A 124 -7.01 -10.82 -14.36
C VAL A 124 -7.13 -12.31 -14.57
N ILE A 125 -8.19 -12.88 -14.03
CA ILE A 125 -8.60 -14.26 -14.26
C ILE A 125 -9.88 -14.22 -15.08
N GLU A 126 -9.86 -14.88 -16.22
CA GLU A 126 -11.06 -15.07 -17.01
C GLU A 126 -11.29 -16.54 -17.29
N ASP A 127 -12.48 -17.03 -17.02
CA ASP A 127 -12.84 -18.43 -17.24
C ASP A 127 -14.37 -18.58 -17.37
N ASP A 128 -14.83 -19.78 -17.70
CA ASP A 128 -16.25 -20.11 -17.65
C ASP A 128 -16.80 -19.98 -16.23
N TYR A 129 -18.03 -19.44 -16.11
CA TYR A 129 -18.68 -19.27 -14.81
C TYR A 129 -18.78 -20.56 -13.98
N GLN A 130 -18.75 -21.73 -14.62
CA GLN A 130 -18.75 -23.04 -13.94
C GLN A 130 -17.53 -23.26 -13.03
N ASN A 131 -16.39 -22.59 -13.30
CA ASN A 131 -15.19 -22.67 -12.48
C ASN A 131 -15.14 -21.63 -11.35
N TYR A 132 -16.18 -20.80 -11.21
CA TYR A 132 -16.26 -19.74 -10.21
C TYR A 132 -15.92 -20.21 -8.80
N GLU A 133 -16.53 -21.30 -8.32
CA GLU A 133 -16.33 -21.79 -6.95
C GLU A 133 -14.87 -22.21 -6.70
N LYS A 134 -14.20 -22.80 -7.70
CA LYS A 134 -12.79 -23.20 -7.55
C LYS A 134 -11.88 -21.97 -7.50
N ILE A 135 -12.12 -20.99 -8.37
CA ILE A 135 -11.36 -19.73 -8.39
C ILE A 135 -11.57 -18.98 -7.06
N LYS A 136 -12.81 -18.89 -6.60
CA LYS A 136 -13.17 -18.26 -5.32
C LYS A 136 -12.46 -18.92 -4.14
N ALA A 137 -12.39 -20.25 -4.12
CA ALA A 137 -11.70 -20.98 -3.05
C ALA A 137 -10.21 -20.64 -2.98
N VAL A 138 -9.53 -20.48 -4.12
CA VAL A 138 -8.11 -20.06 -4.16
C VAL A 138 -7.93 -18.61 -3.69
N ILE A 139 -8.83 -17.71 -4.11
CA ILE A 139 -8.86 -16.31 -3.68
C ILE A 139 -8.99 -16.22 -2.15
N GLU A 140 -9.95 -16.95 -1.57
CA GLU A 140 -10.17 -16.97 -0.12
C GLU A 140 -8.99 -17.58 0.63
N LYS A 141 -8.43 -18.68 0.12
CA LYS A 141 -7.27 -19.36 0.71
C LYS A 141 -6.05 -18.44 0.84
N HIS A 142 -5.75 -17.68 -0.22
CA HIS A 142 -4.61 -16.78 -0.26
C HIS A 142 -4.94 -15.34 0.17
N GLN A 143 -6.17 -15.08 0.62
CA GLN A 143 -6.64 -13.77 1.05
C GLN A 143 -6.41 -12.67 -0.01
N LEU A 144 -6.65 -13.02 -1.28
CA LEU A 144 -6.41 -12.12 -2.40
C LEU A 144 -7.48 -11.01 -2.44
N GLU A 145 -7.03 -9.77 -2.62
CA GLU A 145 -7.91 -8.60 -2.74
C GLU A 145 -8.51 -8.53 -4.15
N ILE A 146 -9.82 -8.72 -4.27
CA ILE A 146 -10.55 -8.47 -5.51
C ILE A 146 -10.67 -6.95 -5.70
N ASP A 147 -10.18 -6.45 -6.83
CA ASP A 147 -10.31 -5.04 -7.19
C ASP A 147 -11.70 -4.76 -7.77
N MET A 148 -12.43 -3.84 -7.14
CA MET A 148 -13.78 -3.45 -7.56
C MET A 148 -13.79 -2.21 -8.45
N THR A 149 -12.62 -1.60 -8.71
CA THR A 149 -12.47 -0.35 -9.46
C THR A 149 -12.09 -0.58 -10.91
N GLN A 150 -11.38 -1.67 -11.19
CA GLN A 150 -10.92 -2.07 -12.50
C GLN A 150 -11.72 -3.26 -13.03
N THR A 151 -11.87 -3.28 -14.35
CA THR A 151 -12.40 -4.41 -15.11
C THR A 151 -11.40 -4.76 -16.19
N LEU A 152 -11.53 -5.95 -16.80
CA LEU A 152 -10.70 -6.29 -17.94
C LEU A 152 -10.85 -5.27 -19.10
N ASN A 153 -12.06 -4.79 -19.36
CA ASN A 153 -12.32 -3.79 -20.39
C ASN A 153 -11.65 -2.44 -20.08
N SER A 154 -11.67 -1.98 -18.83
CA SER A 154 -10.95 -0.75 -18.45
C SER A 154 -9.44 -0.92 -18.57
N LEU A 155 -8.89 -2.09 -18.21
CA LEU A 155 -7.47 -2.37 -18.38
C LEU A 155 -7.07 -2.38 -19.86
N TYR A 156 -7.88 -3.00 -20.73
CA TYR A 156 -7.67 -2.93 -22.18
C TYR A 156 -7.68 -1.49 -22.73
N SER A 157 -8.61 -0.66 -22.26
CA SER A 157 -8.65 0.75 -22.69
C SER A 157 -7.40 1.54 -22.28
N GLN A 158 -6.66 1.06 -21.27
CA GLN A 158 -5.43 1.69 -20.77
C GLN A 158 -4.17 1.12 -21.41
N LEU A 159 -4.28 0.06 -22.24
CA LEU A 159 -3.14 -0.39 -23.05
C LEU A 159 -2.75 0.69 -24.07
N TYR A 160 -3.71 1.46 -24.59
CA TYR A 160 -3.46 2.57 -25.53
C TYR A 160 -2.55 3.66 -24.95
N SER A 161 -2.67 3.96 -23.66
CA SER A 161 -1.79 4.92 -22.99
C SER A 161 -0.44 4.31 -22.60
N ARG A 162 -0.18 3.07 -22.99
CA ARG A 162 1.03 2.29 -22.64
C ARG A 162 1.23 2.18 -21.12
N ALA A 163 0.14 2.28 -20.36
CA ALA A 163 0.21 2.28 -18.91
C ALA A 163 0.63 0.91 -18.36
N TYR A 164 0.33 -0.17 -19.08
CA TYR A 164 0.59 -1.53 -18.61
C TYR A 164 1.44 -2.33 -19.59
N ASN A 165 2.46 -3.00 -19.06
CA ASN A 165 3.00 -4.21 -19.67
C ASN A 165 2.13 -5.39 -19.27
N THR A 166 2.02 -6.38 -20.15
CA THR A 166 1.16 -7.54 -19.97
C THR A 166 1.89 -8.85 -20.20
N ILE A 167 1.63 -9.84 -19.35
CA ILE A 167 2.06 -11.23 -19.53
C ILE A 167 0.85 -12.15 -19.39
N ASN A 168 0.83 -13.21 -20.20
CA ASN A 168 -0.18 -14.26 -20.13
C ASN A 168 0.47 -15.55 -19.61
N PHE A 169 -0.06 -16.08 -18.51
CA PHE A 169 0.39 -17.37 -18.02
C PHE A 169 -0.27 -18.47 -18.84
N THR A 170 0.54 -19.28 -19.50
CA THR A 170 0.06 -20.46 -20.22
C THR A 170 -0.37 -21.54 -19.24
N SER A 171 -1.32 -22.40 -19.64
CA SER A 171 -1.67 -23.58 -18.85
C SER A 171 -0.43 -24.45 -18.56
N ASN A 172 -0.38 -25.07 -17.38
CA ASN A 172 0.74 -25.89 -16.90
C ASN A 172 2.09 -25.17 -16.71
N CYS A 173 2.11 -23.83 -16.67
CA CYS A 173 3.31 -23.07 -16.33
C CYS A 173 3.80 -23.44 -14.92
N SER A 174 5.08 -23.77 -14.77
CA SER A 174 5.66 -24.09 -13.47
C SER A 174 5.77 -22.85 -12.59
N LYS A 175 5.86 -23.03 -11.26
CA LYS A 175 6.03 -21.92 -10.33
C LYS A 175 7.30 -21.08 -10.64
N ASP A 176 8.41 -21.74 -10.98
CA ASP A 176 9.66 -21.05 -11.33
C ASP A 176 9.53 -20.25 -12.64
N GLN A 177 8.77 -20.77 -13.61
CA GLN A 177 8.47 -20.04 -14.83
C GLN A 177 7.61 -18.81 -14.54
N ILE A 178 6.58 -18.93 -13.70
CA ILE A 178 5.76 -17.79 -13.26
C ILE A 178 6.63 -16.73 -12.59
N LEU A 179 7.48 -17.12 -11.64
CA LEU A 179 8.38 -16.19 -10.94
C LEU A 179 9.33 -15.49 -11.93
N LEU A 180 9.90 -16.22 -12.88
CA LEU A 180 10.77 -15.65 -13.91
C LEU A 180 10.02 -14.65 -14.79
N GLN A 181 8.79 -14.98 -15.23
CA GLN A 181 7.96 -14.10 -16.04
C GLN A 181 7.56 -12.84 -15.27
N MET A 182 7.21 -12.98 -13.98
CA MET A 182 6.95 -11.86 -13.09
C MET A 182 8.19 -10.96 -12.99
N THR A 183 9.35 -11.53 -12.65
CA THR A 183 10.61 -10.78 -12.52
C THR A 183 10.95 -9.99 -13.79
N ALA A 184 10.59 -10.50 -14.97
CA ALA A 184 10.83 -9.84 -16.24
C ALA A 184 9.85 -8.70 -16.56
N VAL A 185 8.60 -8.76 -16.08
CA VAL A 185 7.58 -7.74 -16.38
C VAL A 185 7.59 -6.57 -15.38
N TYR A 186 8.03 -6.78 -14.14
CA TYR A 186 8.20 -5.70 -13.16
C TYR A 186 9.52 -4.97 -13.42
N ALA A 187 9.46 -3.63 -13.55
CA ALA A 187 10.66 -2.82 -13.76
C ALA A 187 11.55 -2.70 -12.51
N TYR A 188 11.00 -2.99 -11.33
CA TYR A 188 11.66 -2.84 -10.03
C TYR A 188 11.60 -4.14 -9.25
N LYS A 189 12.70 -4.44 -8.54
CA LYS A 189 12.81 -5.59 -7.66
C LYS A 189 11.78 -5.55 -6.54
N ASP A 190 11.32 -6.73 -6.17
CA ASP A 190 10.50 -6.93 -4.97
C ASP A 190 11.20 -6.41 -3.72
N LYS A 191 10.43 -5.86 -2.79
CA LYS A 191 10.96 -5.21 -1.59
C LYS A 191 11.69 -6.18 -0.67
N ASP A 192 11.29 -7.44 -0.60
CA ASP A 192 12.01 -8.45 0.18
C ASP A 192 13.36 -8.78 -0.46
N GLU A 193 13.45 -8.75 -1.80
CA GLU A 193 14.71 -8.91 -2.51
C GLU A 193 15.66 -7.72 -2.28
N LEU A 194 15.11 -6.50 -2.31
CA LEU A 194 15.84 -5.28 -1.97
C LEU A 194 16.38 -5.35 -0.54
N ALA A 195 15.55 -5.75 0.43
CA ALA A 195 15.94 -5.92 1.82
C ALA A 195 17.07 -6.95 1.98
N ARG A 196 16.97 -8.12 1.33
CA ARG A 196 18.06 -9.13 1.31
C ARG A 196 19.35 -8.60 0.68
N SER A 197 19.24 -7.65 -0.25
CA SER A 197 20.37 -6.97 -0.89
C SER A 197 20.91 -5.78 -0.07
N GLY A 198 20.37 -5.54 1.13
CA GLY A 198 20.80 -4.47 2.03
C GLY A 198 20.10 -3.12 1.81
N TYR A 199 19.14 -3.03 0.89
CA TYR A 199 18.34 -1.82 0.66
C TYR A 199 17.07 -1.86 1.52
N TYR A 200 17.02 -1.01 2.53
CA TYR A 200 15.83 -0.81 3.35
C TYR A 200 15.75 0.66 3.78
N VAL A 201 14.55 1.12 4.06
CA VAL A 201 14.34 2.43 4.69
C VAL A 201 14.33 2.20 6.19
N SER A 202 15.34 2.69 6.90
CA SER A 202 15.28 2.73 8.37
C SER A 202 14.25 3.77 8.80
N GLU A 203 13.37 3.42 9.73
CA GLU A 203 12.56 4.42 10.42
C GLU A 203 13.48 5.42 11.12
N ALA A 204 13.20 6.71 10.97
CA ALA A 204 13.99 7.74 11.63
C ALA A 204 13.79 7.61 13.15
N ASP A 205 14.89 7.50 13.90
CA ASP A 205 14.94 7.51 15.36
C ASP A 205 14.59 8.92 15.89
N LYS A 206 13.32 9.31 15.76
CA LYS A 206 12.76 10.52 16.36
C LYS A 206 12.00 10.12 17.62
N PRO A 207 12.38 10.66 18.79
CA PRO A 207 11.65 10.42 20.03
C PRO A 207 10.17 10.78 19.88
N ASN A 208 9.31 9.87 20.33
CA ASN A 208 7.87 10.08 20.36
C ASN A 208 7.47 10.68 21.71
N VAL A 209 6.86 11.86 21.67
CA VAL A 209 6.46 12.63 22.84
C VAL A 209 4.95 12.72 22.90
N PHE A 210 4.37 12.19 23.98
CA PHE A 210 2.97 12.31 24.29
C PHE A 210 2.69 13.61 25.06
N ILE A 211 1.70 14.42 24.65
CA ILE A 211 1.28 15.61 25.39
C ILE A 211 -0.11 15.39 26.00
N SER A 212 -0.19 15.48 27.33
CA SER A 212 -1.43 15.52 28.09
C SER A 212 -1.74 16.94 28.54
N TYR A 213 -2.92 17.46 28.21
CA TYR A 213 -3.34 18.81 28.55
C TYR A 213 -4.87 18.93 28.66
N SER A 214 -5.35 19.97 29.35
CA SER A 214 -6.78 20.31 29.34
C SER A 214 -7.12 21.18 28.12
N HIS A 215 -8.27 21.00 27.49
CA HIS A 215 -8.69 21.82 26.34
C HIS A 215 -8.72 23.33 26.64
N ASN A 216 -8.88 23.73 27.91
CA ASN A 216 -8.81 25.13 28.31
C ASN A 216 -7.40 25.72 28.19
N ASP A 217 -6.35 24.89 28.24
CA ASP A 217 -4.94 25.28 28.13
C ASP A 217 -4.41 25.18 26.70
N LYS A 218 -5.28 24.86 25.73
CA LYS A 218 -4.91 24.54 24.35
C LYS A 218 -4.03 25.59 23.68
N ILE A 219 -4.29 26.87 23.93
CA ILE A 219 -3.58 27.97 23.28
C ILE A 219 -2.09 27.92 23.60
N ILE A 220 -1.73 27.80 24.89
CA ILE A 220 -0.34 27.75 25.31
C ILE A 220 0.32 26.43 24.94
N VAL A 221 -0.39 25.31 25.10
CA VAL A 221 0.14 23.99 24.80
C VAL A 221 0.43 23.83 23.30
N LYS A 222 -0.42 24.42 22.43
CA LYS A 222 -0.20 24.42 20.99
C LYS A 222 1.05 25.18 20.59
N ASP A 223 1.32 26.35 21.18
CA ASP A 223 2.56 27.12 20.93
C ASP A 223 3.80 26.32 21.37
N VAL A 224 3.77 25.68 22.54
CA VAL A 224 4.87 24.79 22.98
C VAL A 224 5.04 23.62 22.02
N LYS A 225 3.95 22.94 21.65
CA LYS A 225 3.94 21.79 20.74
C LYS A 225 4.53 22.15 19.37
N ASP A 226 4.14 23.28 18.79
CA ASP A 226 4.64 23.71 17.48
C ASP A 226 6.16 24.01 17.55
N ARG A 227 6.63 24.65 18.63
CA ARG A 227 8.06 24.91 18.84
C ARG A 227 8.88 23.65 19.03
N ILE A 228 8.43 22.68 19.84
CA ILE A 228 9.20 21.44 20.06
C ILE A 228 9.21 20.54 18.81
N VAL A 229 8.16 20.57 17.98
CA VAL A 229 8.14 19.91 16.66
C VAL A 229 9.20 20.53 15.74
N MET A 230 9.31 21.87 15.72
CA MET A 230 10.39 22.56 14.99
C MET A 230 11.79 22.22 15.53
N CYS A 231 11.91 21.83 16.80
CA CYS A 231 13.16 21.32 17.38
C CYS A 231 13.46 19.84 17.06
N GLY A 232 12.61 19.18 16.25
CA GLY A 232 12.81 17.84 15.73
C GLY A 232 12.21 16.70 16.55
N LEU A 233 11.32 16.99 17.50
CA LEU A 233 10.59 15.97 18.27
C LEU A 233 9.33 15.52 17.51
N ASN A 234 8.99 14.23 17.58
CA ASN A 234 7.70 13.75 17.10
C ASN A 234 6.68 13.86 18.23
N VAL A 235 5.54 14.50 17.99
CA VAL A 235 4.58 14.83 19.06
C VAL A 235 3.23 14.22 18.73
N TRP A 236 2.72 13.43 19.67
CA TRP A 236 1.34 12.99 19.67
C TRP A 236 0.45 14.05 20.34
N PHE A 237 -0.56 14.54 19.61
CA PHE A 237 -1.46 15.62 20.02
C PHE A 237 -2.89 15.32 19.55
N ASP A 238 -3.90 15.60 20.38
CA ASP A 238 -5.29 15.14 20.20
C ASP A 238 -5.96 15.58 18.88
N GLU A 239 -5.65 16.79 18.39
CA GLU A 239 -6.21 17.33 17.13
C GLU A 239 -5.85 16.49 15.90
N ASN A 240 -4.76 15.73 15.95
CA ASN A 240 -4.25 15.00 14.78
C ASN A 240 -4.89 13.62 14.58
N CYS A 241 -5.66 13.08 15.54
CA CYS A 241 -6.01 11.64 15.53
C CYS A 241 -7.47 11.26 15.85
N ILE A 242 -8.35 12.19 16.28
CA ILE A 242 -9.73 11.81 16.65
C ILE A 242 -10.69 12.05 15.47
N ALA A 243 -10.85 11.03 14.63
CA ALA A 243 -11.96 10.99 13.66
C ALA A 243 -13.32 10.97 14.38
N VAL A 244 -14.32 11.66 13.82
CA VAL A 244 -15.69 11.68 14.34
C VAL A 244 -16.23 10.24 14.47
N GLY A 245 -16.61 9.82 15.68
CA GLY A 245 -17.17 8.49 15.95
C GLY A 245 -16.23 7.47 16.63
N LYS A 246 -14.96 7.81 16.88
CA LYS A 246 -14.03 6.94 17.62
C LYS A 246 -14.08 7.16 19.14
N HIS A 247 -13.84 6.09 19.90
CA HIS A 247 -13.77 6.13 21.36
C HIS A 247 -12.45 6.78 21.81
N ILE A 248 -12.53 8.02 22.33
CA ILE A 248 -11.39 8.90 22.68
C ILE A 248 -10.33 8.19 23.54
N VAL A 249 -10.76 7.31 24.45
CA VAL A 249 -9.89 6.59 25.39
C VAL A 249 -8.91 5.64 24.69
N ASN A 250 -9.30 5.00 23.59
CA ASN A 250 -8.44 4.00 22.92
C ASN A 250 -7.26 4.67 22.18
N GLU A 251 -7.52 5.81 21.53
CA GLU A 251 -6.47 6.58 20.83
C GLU A 251 -5.46 7.16 21.83
N PHE A 252 -5.90 7.56 23.03
CA PHE A 252 -5.02 8.03 24.10
C PHE A 252 -4.06 6.93 24.58
N MET A 253 -4.57 5.71 24.78
CA MET A 253 -3.76 4.56 25.17
C MET A 253 -2.75 4.16 24.09
N ASP A 254 -3.13 4.26 22.82
CA ASP A 254 -2.23 4.06 21.69
C ASP A 254 -1.13 5.12 21.65
N GLY A 255 -1.48 6.39 21.90
CA GLY A 255 -0.53 7.50 22.01
C GLY A 255 0.51 7.28 23.11
N ILE A 256 0.08 6.87 24.30
CA ILE A 256 0.99 6.51 25.41
C ILE A 256 1.86 5.31 25.06
N THR A 257 1.31 4.31 24.37
CA THR A 257 2.05 3.06 24.07
C THR A 257 3.13 3.25 23.01
N LYS A 258 2.96 4.21 22.11
CA LYS A 258 3.94 4.51 21.05
C LYS A 258 4.95 5.60 21.44
N SER A 259 4.88 6.13 22.67
CA SER A 259 5.69 7.27 23.11
C SER A 259 6.78 6.89 24.11
N ASP A 260 7.98 7.44 23.92
CA ASP A 260 9.13 7.27 24.82
C ASP A 260 9.11 8.30 25.97
N TYR A 261 8.44 9.45 25.73
CA TYR A 261 8.33 10.56 26.66
C TYR A 261 6.87 11.00 26.80
N ALA A 262 6.51 11.48 27.98
CA ALA A 262 5.22 12.13 28.25
C ALA A 262 5.43 13.51 28.87
N ILE A 263 4.66 14.48 28.42
CA ILE A 263 4.60 15.83 28.97
C ILE A 263 3.18 16.07 29.49
N ILE A 264 3.07 16.36 30.79
CA ILE A 264 1.78 16.73 31.41
C ILE A 264 1.76 18.23 31.64
N PHE A 265 0.78 18.91 31.04
CA PHE A 265 0.42 20.28 31.36
C PHE A 265 -0.64 20.29 32.45
N ALA A 266 -0.20 20.64 33.66
CA ALA A 266 -0.95 20.67 34.89
C ALA A 266 -1.53 22.07 35.14
N SER A 267 -2.86 22.17 35.17
CA SER A 267 -3.61 23.37 35.56
C SER A 267 -4.80 23.00 36.44
N LYS A 268 -5.50 23.99 37.00
CA LYS A 268 -6.81 23.81 37.64
C LYS A 268 -7.82 23.20 36.68
N SER A 269 -7.73 23.54 35.38
CA SER A 269 -8.57 22.96 34.35
C SER A 269 -8.30 21.47 34.21
N THR A 270 -7.05 21.01 34.32
CA THR A 270 -6.68 19.58 34.31
C THR A 270 -7.38 18.78 35.41
N VAL A 271 -7.58 19.35 36.61
CA VAL A 271 -8.29 18.70 37.72
C VAL A 271 -9.79 18.55 37.41
N SER A 272 -10.37 19.55 36.76
CA SER A 272 -11.80 19.59 36.43
C SER A 272 -12.16 18.82 35.15
N SER A 273 -11.23 18.75 34.19
CA SER A 273 -11.37 17.96 32.98
C SER A 273 -11.00 16.52 33.33
N VAL A 274 -12.00 15.80 33.80
CA VAL A 274 -11.97 14.38 34.13
C VAL A 274 -11.63 13.55 32.88
N TYR A 275 -10.38 13.60 32.42
CA TYR A 275 -9.74 12.47 31.76
C TYR A 275 -9.79 11.33 32.75
N SER A 276 -10.25 10.16 32.32
CA SER A 276 -10.59 9.07 33.24
C SER A 276 -9.42 8.87 34.21
N LYS A 277 -9.66 8.79 35.53
CA LYS A 277 -8.59 8.53 36.52
C LYS A 277 -7.69 7.37 36.06
N ALA A 278 -8.28 6.42 35.33
CA ALA A 278 -7.62 5.31 34.65
C ALA A 278 -6.52 5.73 33.65
N GLU A 279 -6.70 6.76 32.83
CA GLU A 279 -5.71 7.21 31.83
C GLU A 279 -4.44 7.79 32.47
N ILE A 280 -4.61 8.74 33.40
CA ILE A 280 -3.49 9.29 34.16
C ILE A 280 -2.84 8.19 35.01
N GLN A 281 -3.64 7.31 35.62
CA GLN A 281 -3.12 6.14 36.34
C GLN A 281 -2.28 5.23 35.43
N ASN A 282 -2.76 4.90 34.22
CA ASN A 282 -2.03 4.07 33.27
C ASN A 282 -0.72 4.73 32.84
N LEU A 283 -0.73 6.03 32.58
CA LEU A 283 0.49 6.78 32.30
C LEU A 283 1.48 6.67 33.48
N PHE A 284 1.03 6.93 34.71
CA PHE A 284 1.89 6.81 35.89
C PHE A 284 2.38 5.37 36.13
N VAL A 285 1.58 4.34 35.84
CA VAL A 285 2.02 2.95 35.89
C VAL A 285 3.20 2.73 34.94
N LYS A 286 3.11 3.21 33.70
CA LYS A 286 4.23 3.13 32.75
C LYS A 286 5.46 3.93 33.20
N VAL A 287 5.25 5.10 33.79
CA VAL A 287 6.35 5.92 34.36
C VAL A 287 7.05 5.16 35.49
N LEU A 288 6.29 4.54 36.39
CA LEU A 288 6.83 3.75 37.50
C LEU A 288 7.57 2.49 37.02
N ASN A 289 7.12 1.89 35.91
CA ASN A 289 7.80 0.77 35.26
C ASN A 289 9.03 1.18 34.43
N ASN A 290 9.38 2.47 34.37
CA ASN A 290 10.41 3.04 33.49
C ASN A 290 10.17 2.78 31.98
N GLU A 291 8.91 2.57 31.57
CA GLU A 291 8.54 2.42 30.16
C GLU A 291 8.46 3.76 29.43
N ILE A 292 8.17 4.85 30.17
CA ILE A 292 8.03 6.20 29.62
C ILE A 292 8.63 7.23 30.58
N LYS A 293 9.38 8.20 30.05
CA LYS A 293 9.96 9.28 30.85
C LYS A 293 8.99 10.45 30.97
N LEU A 294 8.75 10.95 32.18
CA LEU A 294 7.75 11.98 32.46
C LEU A 294 8.38 13.38 32.66
N PHE A 295 7.83 14.38 31.96
CA PHE A 295 8.04 15.81 32.19
C PHE A 295 6.73 16.46 32.62
N ILE A 296 6.77 17.32 33.64
CA ILE A 296 5.57 17.97 34.17
C ILE A 296 5.73 19.48 34.06
N VAL A 297 4.72 20.15 33.52
CA VAL A 297 4.63 21.61 33.37
C VAL A 297 3.46 22.11 34.20
N LYS A 298 3.71 22.95 35.18
CA LYS A 298 2.65 23.60 35.98
C LYS A 298 2.31 24.95 35.37
N LEU A 299 1.06 25.12 34.94
CA LEU A 299 0.58 26.29 34.20
C LEU A 299 -0.06 27.36 35.08
N ASP A 300 -0.65 26.98 36.22
CA ASP A 300 -1.30 27.90 37.17
C ASP A 300 -1.01 27.53 38.63
N ASP A 301 -1.72 28.12 39.58
CA ASP A 301 -1.59 27.87 41.03
C ASP A 301 -2.23 26.55 41.51
N VAL A 302 -2.46 25.57 40.64
CA VAL A 302 -3.00 24.25 41.00
C VAL A 302 -2.18 23.51 42.06
N ASP A 303 -2.87 22.83 42.98
CA ASP A 303 -2.23 21.84 43.87
C ASP A 303 -1.94 20.56 43.10
N MET A 304 -0.66 20.25 42.91
CA MET A 304 -0.21 19.06 42.18
C MET A 304 -0.79 17.74 42.74
N ASN A 305 -1.05 17.66 44.06
CA ASN A 305 -1.63 16.44 44.65
C ASN A 305 -3.09 16.21 44.24
N SER A 306 -3.79 17.26 43.81
CA SER A 306 -5.16 17.15 43.29
C SER A 306 -5.21 16.52 41.90
N ILE A 307 -4.09 16.53 41.15
CA ILE A 307 -3.97 15.89 39.83
C ILE A 307 -3.64 14.41 39.99
N PHE A 308 -2.61 14.06 40.76
CA PHE A 308 -2.28 12.69 41.09
C PHE A 308 -1.63 12.61 42.49
N PRO A 309 -1.94 11.58 43.31
CA PRO A 309 -1.34 11.44 44.63
C PRO A 309 0.19 11.42 44.56
N ASN A 310 0.86 12.16 45.47
CA ASN A 310 2.32 12.29 45.55
C ASN A 310 2.99 12.99 44.36
N LEU A 311 2.24 13.61 43.45
CA LEU A 311 2.83 14.31 42.30
C LEU A 311 3.76 15.46 42.70
N LYS A 312 3.54 16.08 43.87
CA LYS A 312 4.44 17.10 44.43
C LYS A 312 5.89 16.64 44.63
N ASN A 313 6.11 15.32 44.73
CA ASN A 313 7.45 14.75 44.92
C ASN A 313 8.21 14.63 43.60
N TYR A 314 7.53 14.77 42.46
CA TYR A 314 8.19 14.84 41.15
C TYR A 314 8.68 16.26 40.90
N LYS A 315 9.86 16.38 40.28
CA LYS A 315 10.34 17.67 39.79
C LYS A 315 9.46 18.11 38.61
N TYR A 316 8.89 19.31 38.69
CA TYR A 316 8.11 19.93 37.63
C TYR A 316 8.71 21.27 37.23
N TYR A 317 8.42 21.71 36.01
CA TYR A 317 8.72 23.05 35.53
C TYR A 317 7.56 23.98 35.90
N ASP A 318 7.82 25.01 36.72
CA ASP A 318 6.80 25.97 37.16
C ASP A 318 6.68 27.13 36.15
N PHE A 319 5.89 26.92 35.10
CA PHE A 319 5.62 27.94 34.09
C PHE A 319 4.79 29.09 34.65
N TYR A 320 4.01 28.86 35.71
CA TYR A 320 3.24 29.89 36.41
C TYR A 320 4.12 30.93 37.11
N GLN A 321 5.34 30.60 37.50
CA GLN A 321 6.29 31.59 38.02
C GLN A 321 7.22 32.17 36.96
N GLU A 322 7.67 31.35 36.00
CA GLU A 322 8.68 31.79 35.02
C GLU A 322 8.11 32.58 33.84
N HIS A 323 6.90 32.24 33.39
CA HIS A 323 6.21 32.83 32.24
C HIS A 323 7.07 32.96 30.96
N ASN A 324 8.03 32.06 30.75
CA ASN A 324 8.95 32.09 29.62
C ASN A 324 8.85 30.81 28.79
N ILE A 325 8.21 30.92 27.62
CA ILE A 325 7.93 29.77 26.77
C ILE A 325 9.21 29.21 26.12
N ASP A 326 10.18 30.07 25.80
CA ASP A 326 11.43 29.64 25.18
C ASP A 326 12.26 28.77 26.15
N LYS A 327 12.31 29.16 27.43
CA LYS A 327 12.95 28.35 28.48
C LYS A 327 12.24 27.03 28.70
N LEU A 328 10.91 27.01 28.68
CA LEU A 328 10.13 25.78 28.76
C LEU A 328 10.46 24.84 27.60
N VAL A 329 10.42 25.35 26.36
CA VAL A 329 10.74 24.58 25.15
C VAL A 329 12.15 24.00 25.23
N MET A 330 13.14 24.81 25.58
CA MET A 330 14.53 24.34 25.71
C MET A 330 14.66 23.27 26.81
N SER A 331 13.96 23.42 27.93
CA SER A 331 13.96 22.42 29.01
C SER A 331 13.35 21.09 28.57
N ILE A 332 12.27 21.12 27.78
CA ILE A 332 11.65 19.92 27.20
C ILE A 332 12.60 19.26 26.20
N VAL A 333 13.21 20.03 25.31
CA VAL A 333 14.13 19.50 24.30
C VAL A 333 15.36 18.86 24.96
N ASP A 334 15.92 19.51 25.97
CA ASP A 334 17.01 18.96 26.77
C ASP A 334 16.63 17.67 27.48
N PHE A 335 15.42 17.61 28.03
CA PHE A 335 14.90 16.42 28.70
C PHE A 335 14.77 15.23 27.74
N VAL A 336 14.29 15.47 26.52
CA VAL A 336 14.08 14.42 25.50
C VAL A 336 15.39 14.00 24.81
N LYS A 337 16.33 14.94 24.62
CA LYS A 337 17.58 14.67 23.90
C LYS A 337 18.75 14.23 24.79
N LYS A 338 18.69 14.41 26.11
CA LYS A 338 19.69 13.84 27.03
C LYS A 338 19.50 12.33 27.11
N LYS A 339 20.34 11.59 26.37
CA LYS A 339 20.45 10.13 26.44
C LYS A 339 20.90 9.69 27.82
#